data_AF-A0A8S2T3V2-F1
#
_entry.id   AF-A0A8S2T3V2-F1
#
_cell.length_a   1.000
_cell.length_b   1.000
_cell.length_c   1.000
_cell.angle_alpha   90.00
_cell.angle_beta   90.00
_cell.angle_gamma   90.00
#
_symmetry.space_group_name_H-M   'P 1'
#
loop_
_entity.id
_entity.type
_entity.pdbx_description
1 polymer ?
#
loop_
_entity_poly.entity_id
_entity_poly.type
_entity_poly.pdbx_seq_one_letter_code
_entity_poly.pdbx_strand_id
1 'polypeptide(L)'
;LCDRSCGSAESFAQKIEQLSPSFTIGRQEDPSEFLQFLLDHLVTCLTPNKSMINVNLSKTPIEYILGLEIQSISTCKVCLRKSIVKNWESVLSLSIISHATIVESLEAFFFKEEL
;
A
#
# COMPACT_ATOMS: atom_id res chain seq x y z
N LEU A 1 3.90 15.51 34.52
CA LEU A 1 4.73 16.05 33.42
C LEU A 1 4.99 14.87 32.48
N CYS A 2 4.54 14.97 31.23
CA CYS A 2 4.44 13.87 30.26
C CYS A 2 5.66 12.93 30.28
N ASP A 3 5.36 11.64 30.44
CA ASP A 3 6.33 10.55 30.40
C ASP A 3 7.10 10.59 29.07
N ARG A 4 8.42 10.73 29.16
CA ARG A 4 9.34 10.75 28.00
C ARG A 4 9.40 9.40 27.25
N SER A 5 8.66 8.40 27.70
CA SER A 5 8.51 7.08 27.07
C SER A 5 7.43 7.04 25.99
N CYS A 6 6.55 8.06 25.91
CA CYS A 6 5.55 8.18 24.85
C CYS A 6 6.18 8.77 23.58
N GLY A 7 7.00 7.99 22.89
CA GLY A 7 7.62 8.42 21.63
C GLY A 7 8.94 7.75 21.24
N SER A 8 9.42 6.73 21.95
CA SER A 8 10.61 6.00 21.50
C SER A 8 10.26 5.08 20.32
N ALA A 9 11.21 4.91 19.39
CA ALA A 9 11.10 3.94 18.30
C ALA A 9 10.89 2.51 18.84
N GLU A 10 11.44 2.21 20.01
CA GLU A 10 11.24 0.93 20.71
C GLU A 10 9.79 0.73 21.16
N SER A 11 9.14 1.75 21.73
CA SER A 11 7.72 1.68 22.11
C SER A 11 6.82 1.53 20.88
N PHE A 12 7.19 2.18 19.76
CA PHE A 12 6.50 1.99 18.50
C PHE A 12 6.68 0.57 17.95
N ALA A 13 7.89 0.03 17.95
CA ALA A 13 8.17 -1.33 17.50
C ALA A 13 7.42 -2.38 18.33
N GLN A 14 7.32 -2.19 19.65
CA GLN A 14 6.50 -3.04 20.54
C GLN A 14 5.02 -3.03 20.16
N LYS A 15 4.47 -1.86 19.78
CA LYS A 15 3.09 -1.78 19.30
C LYS A 15 2.90 -2.43 17.95
N ILE A 16 3.86 -2.30 17.04
CA ILE A 16 3.83 -2.96 15.74
C ILE A 16 3.83 -4.48 15.91
N GLU A 17 4.73 -5.03 16.73
CA GLU A 17 4.79 -6.47 17.03
C GLU A 17 3.48 -6.99 17.65
N GLN A 18 2.81 -6.19 18.48
CA GLN A 18 1.48 -6.53 19.03
C GLN A 18 0.38 -6.54 17.96
N LEU A 19 0.44 -5.64 16.99
CA LEU A 19 -0.56 -5.55 15.91
C LEU A 19 -0.32 -6.60 14.82
N SER A 20 0.93 -6.93 14.55
CA SER A 20 1.36 -7.93 13.59
C SER A 20 2.56 -8.71 14.15
N PRO A 21 2.33 -9.91 14.72
CA PRO A 21 3.40 -10.75 15.27
C PRO A 21 4.48 -11.16 14.26
N SER A 22 4.24 -10.95 12.97
CA SER A 22 5.22 -11.17 11.89
C SER A 22 6.40 -10.21 11.96
N PHE A 23 6.22 -9.01 12.52
CA PHE A 23 7.30 -8.04 12.73
C PHE A 23 7.88 -8.22 14.12
N THR A 24 9.07 -8.82 14.21
CA THR A 24 9.72 -9.13 15.49
C THR A 24 10.79 -8.10 15.82
N ILE A 25 10.80 -7.59 17.05
CA ILE A 25 11.82 -6.63 17.49
C ILE A 25 13.21 -7.26 17.42
N GLY A 26 14.18 -6.52 16.88
CA GLY A 26 15.57 -6.95 16.76
C GLY A 26 15.85 -7.85 15.56
N ARG A 27 14.83 -8.21 14.77
CA ARG A 27 14.98 -8.89 13.49
C ARG A 27 15.05 -7.88 12.34
N GLN A 28 15.80 -8.22 11.30
CA GLN A 28 15.76 -7.49 10.03
C GLN A 28 14.53 -7.94 9.24
N GLU A 29 13.69 -6.98 8.84
CA GLU A 29 12.44 -7.23 8.10
C GLU A 29 12.47 -6.57 6.72
N ASP A 30 11.56 -6.99 5.84
CA ASP A 30 11.36 -6.34 4.54
C ASP A 30 10.72 -4.95 4.75
N PRO A 31 11.40 -3.85 4.38
CA PRO A 31 10.86 -2.51 4.54
C PRO A 31 9.62 -2.24 3.68
N SER A 32 9.47 -2.93 2.55
CA SER A 32 8.31 -2.79 1.67
C SER A 32 7.07 -3.42 2.31
N GLU A 33 7.21 -4.60 2.89
CA GLU A 33 6.12 -5.26 3.63
C GLU A 33 5.71 -4.43 4.85
N PHE A 34 6.69 -3.91 5.60
CA PHE A 34 6.43 -3.02 6.73
C PHE A 34 5.71 -1.74 6.32
N LEU A 35 6.12 -1.11 5.21
CA LEU A 35 5.46 0.09 4.70
C LEU A 35 4.01 -0.18 4.29
N GLN A 36 3.76 -1.28 3.57
CA GLN A 36 2.41 -1.67 3.16
C GLN A 36 1.51 -1.88 4.38
N PHE A 37 1.98 -2.65 5.37
CA PHE A 37 1.28 -2.87 6.63
C PHE A 37 0.94 -1.54 7.34
N LEU A 38 1.89 -0.62 7.41
CA LEU A 38 1.69 0.66 8.09
C LEU A 38 0.62 1.50 7.37
N LEU A 39 0.68 1.58 6.04
CA LEU A 39 -0.29 2.35 5.24
C LEU A 39 -1.69 1.77 5.34
N ASP A 40 -1.84 0.44 5.26
CA ASP A 40 -3.13 -0.25 5.39
C ASP A 40 -3.73 -0.04 6.79
N HIS A 41 -2.89 -0.10 7.82
CA HIS A 41 -3.32 0.16 9.19
C HIS A 41 -3.75 1.62 9.38
N LEU A 42 -3.01 2.58 8.81
CA LEU A 42 -3.37 4.00 8.85
C LEU A 42 -4.69 4.29 8.12
N VAL A 43 -4.90 3.71 6.94
CA VAL A 43 -6.19 3.81 6.22
C VAL A 43 -7.33 3.31 7.11
N THR A 44 -7.15 2.17 7.76
CA THR A 44 -8.14 1.60 8.68
C THR A 44 -8.43 2.52 9.86
N CYS A 45 -7.40 3.06 10.51
CA CYS A 45 -7.54 3.97 11.65
C CYS A 45 -8.18 5.32 11.29
N LEU A 46 -7.90 5.82 10.08
CA LEU A 46 -8.38 7.12 9.58
C LEU A 46 -9.72 7.02 8.86
N THR A 47 -10.21 5.80 8.58
CA THR A 47 -11.55 5.59 8.05
C THR A 47 -12.56 5.93 9.14
N PRO A 48 -13.44 6.93 8.94
CA PRO A 48 -14.42 7.32 9.95
C PRO A 48 -15.30 6.12 10.32
N ASN A 49 -15.51 5.90 11.63
CA ASN A 49 -16.52 4.95 12.08
C ASN A 49 -17.87 5.35 11.47
N LYS A 50 -18.51 4.42 10.75
CA LYS A 50 -19.78 4.60 10.00
C LYS A 50 -20.95 5.23 10.80
N SER A 51 -20.80 5.41 12.12
CA SER A 51 -21.81 5.99 13.00
C SER A 51 -21.80 7.52 13.09
N MET A 52 -20.74 8.20 12.65
CA MET A 52 -20.71 9.66 12.63
C MET A 52 -20.00 10.16 11.38
N ILE A 53 -20.66 11.10 10.69
CA ILE A 53 -20.18 11.92 9.57
C ILE A 53 -20.73 11.49 8.19
N ASN A 54 -21.78 12.23 7.85
CA ASN A 54 -22.49 12.34 6.59
C ASN A 54 -21.70 13.28 5.62
N VAL A 55 -20.43 12.98 5.37
CA VAL A 55 -19.59 13.77 4.44
C VAL A 55 -18.97 12.82 3.42
N ASN A 56 -19.21 13.13 2.15
CA ASN A 56 -18.71 12.49 0.92
C ASN A 56 -17.17 12.46 0.81
N LEU A 57 -16.46 11.94 1.81
CA LEU A 57 -15.05 11.58 1.65
C LEU A 57 -15.01 10.11 1.27
N SER A 58 -15.05 9.86 -0.04
CA SER A 58 -14.88 8.51 -0.61
C SER A 58 -13.47 7.95 -0.41
N LYS A 59 -12.54 8.75 0.13
CA LYS A 59 -11.12 8.42 0.33
C LYS A 59 -10.62 8.96 1.66
N THR A 60 -9.77 8.18 2.31
CA THR A 60 -8.99 8.56 3.49
C THR A 60 -7.87 9.54 3.11
N PRO A 61 -7.29 10.29 4.08
CA PRO A 61 -6.15 11.16 3.81
C PRO A 61 -4.96 10.43 3.16
N ILE A 62 -4.73 9.16 3.52
CA ILE A 62 -3.66 8.35 2.92
C ILE A 62 -3.93 8.11 1.43
N GLU A 63 -5.16 7.71 1.09
CA GLU A 63 -5.55 7.51 -0.32
C GLU A 63 -5.57 8.83 -1.11
N TYR A 64 -5.72 9.98 -0.45
CA TYR A 64 -5.65 11.28 -1.12
C TYR A 64 -4.20 11.70 -1.43
N ILE A 65 -3.26 11.41 -0.53
CA ILE A 65 -1.86 11.86 -0.62
C ILE A 65 -1.01 10.87 -1.42
N LEU A 66 -1.18 9.56 -1.16
CA LEU A 66 -0.34 8.49 -1.69
C LEU A 66 -1.10 7.58 -2.67
N GLY A 67 -2.42 7.71 -2.77
CA GLY A 67 -3.23 6.81 -3.58
C GLY A 67 -3.02 7.00 -5.09
N LEU A 68 -2.79 5.89 -5.77
CA LEU A 68 -2.72 5.76 -7.22
C LEU A 68 -3.92 4.94 -7.70
N GLU A 69 -4.61 5.40 -8.75
CA GLU A 69 -5.62 4.57 -9.44
C GLU A 69 -4.95 3.82 -10.59
N ILE A 70 -4.83 2.51 -10.48
CA ILE A 70 -4.31 1.64 -11.53
C ILE A 70 -5.48 0.98 -12.27
N GLN A 71 -5.53 1.16 -13.58
CA GLN A 71 -6.50 0.49 -14.44
C GLN A 71 -5.85 -0.74 -15.09
N SER A 72 -6.26 -1.92 -14.66
CA SER A 72 -5.87 -3.19 -15.26
C SER A 72 -6.88 -3.59 -16.34
N ILE A 73 -6.38 -3.88 -17.54
CA ILE A 73 -7.20 -4.32 -18.67
C ILE A 73 -6.75 -5.73 -19.06
N SER A 74 -7.63 -6.72 -18.88
CA SER A 74 -7.38 -8.10 -19.29
C SER A 74 -8.29 -8.49 -20.44
N THR A 75 -7.75 -9.24 -21.41
CA THR A 75 -8.53 -9.77 -22.54
C THR A 75 -8.42 -11.29 -22.54
N CYS A 76 -9.54 -11.99 -22.44
CA CYS A 76 -9.55 -13.44 -22.52
C CYS A 76 -9.13 -13.91 -23.92
N LYS A 77 -8.08 -14.73 -24.04
CA LYS A 77 -7.60 -15.24 -25.33
C LYS A 77 -8.62 -16.15 -26.04
N VAL A 78 -9.51 -16.82 -25.30
CA VAL A 78 -10.50 -17.77 -25.86
C VAL A 78 -11.77 -17.07 -26.33
N CYS A 79 -12.40 -16.25 -25.48
CA CYS A 79 -13.68 -15.61 -25.78
C CYS A 79 -13.58 -14.14 -26.18
N LEU A 80 -12.37 -13.58 -26.21
CA LEU A 80 -12.05 -12.18 -26.57
C LEU A 80 -12.76 -11.12 -25.72
N ARG A 81 -13.42 -11.52 -24.62
CA ARG A 81 -14.03 -10.60 -23.67
C ARG A 81 -12.95 -9.81 -22.94
N LYS A 82 -13.17 -8.49 -22.88
CA LYS A 82 -12.34 -7.54 -22.14
C LYS A 82 -12.92 -7.35 -20.74
N SER A 83 -12.06 -7.38 -19.73
CA SER A 83 -12.37 -6.99 -18.37
C SER A 83 -11.51 -5.77 -18.01
N ILE A 84 -12.13 -4.80 -17.36
CA ILE A 84 -11.45 -3.60 -16.87
C ILE A 84 -11.67 -3.55 -15.37
N VAL A 85 -10.58 -3.54 -14.62
CA VAL A 85 -10.58 -3.44 -13.16
C VAL A 85 -9.80 -2.20 -12.77
N LYS A 86 -10.36 -1.40 -11.86
CA LYS A 86 -9.70 -0.25 -11.27
C LYS A 86 -9.33 -0.58 -9.84
N ASN A 87 -8.05 -0.50 -9.53
CA ASN A 87 -7.50 -0.75 -8.21
C ASN A 87 -6.90 0.52 -7.64
N TRP A 88 -6.98 0.67 -6.32
CA TRP A 88 -6.27 1.70 -5.59
C TRP A 88 -5.00 1.07 -5.00
N GLU A 89 -3.86 1.69 -5.26
CA GLU A 89 -2.56 1.26 -4.74
C GLU A 89 -1.90 2.44 -4.03
N SER A 90 -1.27 2.21 -2.88
CA SER A 90 -0.47 3.24 -2.19
C SER A 90 1.02 3.16 -2.51
N VAL A 91 1.46 2.03 -3.08
CA VAL A 91 2.85 1.75 -3.42
C VAL A 91 2.90 1.05 -4.77
N LEU A 92 3.79 1.51 -5.66
CA LEU A 92 4.04 0.87 -6.94
C LEU A 92 5.33 0.06 -6.87
N SER A 93 5.23 -1.25 -7.03
CA SER A 93 6.40 -2.14 -7.06
C SER A 93 6.89 -2.31 -8.50
N LEU A 94 8.13 -1.88 -8.76
CA LEU A 94 8.74 -1.93 -10.09
C LEU A 94 9.83 -3.00 -10.15
N SER A 95 9.83 -3.81 -11.21
CA SER A 95 10.94 -4.72 -11.48
C SER A 95 12.14 -3.96 -12.03
N ILE A 96 13.33 -4.24 -11.49
CA ILE A 96 14.60 -3.63 -11.91
C ILE A 96 15.56 -4.62 -12.59
N ILE A 97 15.19 -5.90 -12.68
CA ILE A 97 16.09 -6.99 -13.09
C ILE A 97 16.70 -6.75 -14.49
N SER A 98 15.96 -6.08 -15.38
CA SER A 98 16.35 -5.87 -16.78
C SER A 98 16.37 -4.40 -17.20
N HIS A 99 16.37 -3.46 -16.24
CA HIS A 99 16.19 -2.04 -16.50
C HIS A 99 17.29 -1.22 -15.84
N ALA A 100 17.94 -0.34 -16.60
CA ALA A 100 19.00 0.54 -16.12
C ALA A 100 18.47 1.85 -15.54
N THR A 101 17.25 2.25 -15.92
CA THR A 101 16.62 3.48 -15.46
C THR A 101 15.23 3.24 -14.89
N ILE A 102 14.78 4.14 -14.00
CA ILE A 102 13.41 4.10 -13.47
C ILE A 102 12.37 4.26 -14.58
N VAL A 103 12.71 5.00 -15.64
CA VAL A 103 11.83 5.22 -16.79
C VAL A 103 11.59 3.89 -17.52
N GLU A 104 12.65 3.14 -17.79
CA GLU A 104 12.55 1.80 -18.40
C GLU A 104 11.72 0.84 -17.53
N SER A 105 11.94 0.83 -16.22
CA SER A 105 11.13 0.03 -15.29
C SER A 105 9.64 0.40 -15.32
N LEU A 106 9.31 1.69 -15.42
CA LEU A 106 7.93 2.17 -15.52
C LEU A 106 7.30 1.81 -16.86
N GLU A 107 8.03 2.00 -17.96
CA GLU A 107 7.58 1.61 -19.30
C GLU A 107 7.28 0.11 -19.36
N ALA A 108 8.14 -0.72 -18.77
CA ALA A 108 7.94 -2.16 -18.68
C ALA A 108 6.73 -2.52 -17.81
N PHE A 109 6.52 -1.83 -16.69
CA PHE A 109 5.37 -2.08 -15.81
C PHE A 109 4.02 -1.84 -16.52
N PHE A 110 3.92 -0.80 -17.35
CA PHE A 110 2.72 -0.51 -18.12
C PHE A 110 2.64 -1.26 -19.46
N PHE A 111 3.66 -2.06 -19.79
CA PHE A 111 3.65 -2.85 -21.00
C PHE A 111 2.64 -3.98 -20.90
N LYS A 112 2.02 -4.33 -22.03
CA LYS A 112 1.03 -5.41 -22.09
C LYS A 112 1.73 -6.75 -21.84
N GLU A 113 1.47 -7.37 -20.69
CA GLU A 113 1.85 -8.76 -20.44
C GLU A 113 0.88 -9.73 -21.15
N GLU A 114 1.44 -10.74 -21.81
CA GLU A 114 0.65 -11.81 -22.44
C GLU A 114 0.65 -13.07 -21.58
N LEU A 115 -0.25 -13.12 -20.59
CA LEU A 115 -0.53 -14.31 -19.77
C LEU A 115 -1.31 -15.37 -20.57
#